data_AF-X1UB94-F1
#
_entry.id   AF-X1UB94-F1
#
_cell.length_a   1.000
_cell.length_b   1.000
_cell.length_c   1.000
_cell.angle_alpha   90.00
_cell.angle_beta   90.00
_cell.angle_gamma   90.00
#
_symmetry.space_group_name_H-M   'P 1'
#
loop_
_entity.id
_entity.type
_entity.pdbx_description
1 polymer ?
#
loop_
_entity_poly.entity_id
_entity_poly.type
_entity_poly.pdbx_seq_one_letter_code
_entity_poly.pdbx_strand_id
1 'polypeptide(L)'
;MFDCMWRAEEIDLSKDIGHWKSLNDKERHFLKMILAFFAASDGIVLENIGMRFLSEVQLPEARAAYGFQLMMENVHSEVYSLLIDTYIKDEKEKSKLFNALEEFPCIKKKADWSIKWIEDKRSSFAARLVAFACVEGIFFSGAFCSIYWMKKRGLMPGLTFSNELISRDEGMHTDLACLLFSKLNNKLNKQKVREIIKEAVVIEKEFICEALPCKLIGMNAKLMAQYIEFVADRLLV
;
A
#
# COMPACT_ATOMS: atom_id res chain seq x y z
N MET A 1 -4.77 13.50 12.60
CA MET A 1 -5.47 12.39 11.93
C MET A 1 -6.85 12.86 11.48
N PHE A 2 -7.77 13.26 12.36
CA PHE A 2 -9.15 13.58 11.95
C PHE A 2 -9.32 14.74 10.93
N ASP A 3 -8.43 15.73 10.91
CA ASP A 3 -8.52 16.87 9.97
C ASP A 3 -8.17 16.52 8.51
N CYS A 4 -7.71 15.29 8.24
CA CYS A 4 -7.29 14.87 6.91
C CYS A 4 -8.39 14.13 6.12
N MET A 5 -9.61 14.03 6.66
CA MET A 5 -10.72 13.30 6.03
C MET A 5 -11.00 13.83 4.62
N TRP A 6 -11.21 12.91 3.69
CA TRP A 6 -11.59 13.17 2.30
C TRP A 6 -12.43 12.00 1.78
N ARG A 7 -13.12 12.22 0.65
CA ARG A 7 -14.00 11.21 0.02
C ARG A 7 -13.61 10.96 -1.43
N ALA A 8 -13.99 9.80 -1.96
CA ALA A 8 -13.70 9.41 -3.34
C ALA A 8 -14.23 10.44 -4.35
N GLU A 9 -15.38 11.06 -4.09
CA GLU A 9 -16.02 12.04 -4.98
C GLU A 9 -15.26 13.37 -5.10
N GLU A 10 -14.27 13.61 -4.23
CA GLU A 10 -13.40 14.79 -4.32
C GLU A 10 -12.32 14.63 -5.40
N ILE A 11 -12.14 13.42 -5.95
CA ILE A 11 -11.18 13.14 -7.01
C ILE A 11 -11.85 13.30 -8.39
N ASP A 12 -11.43 14.31 -9.15
CA ASP A 12 -11.86 14.49 -10.53
C ASP A 12 -11.11 13.55 -11.49
N LEU A 13 -11.80 12.53 -12.00
CA LEU A 13 -11.30 11.59 -13.00
C LEU A 13 -11.67 11.95 -14.46
N SER A 14 -12.35 13.08 -14.68
CA SER A 14 -12.92 13.44 -16.00
C SER A 14 -11.87 13.52 -17.11
N LYS A 15 -10.65 13.94 -16.79
CA LYS A 15 -9.54 14.08 -17.74
C LYS A 15 -8.74 12.80 -17.92
N ASP A 16 -8.79 11.88 -16.96
CA ASP A 16 -7.88 10.73 -16.92
C ASP A 16 -8.08 9.77 -18.07
N ILE A 17 -9.31 9.60 -18.56
CA ILE A 17 -9.55 8.71 -19.71
C ILE A 17 -8.84 9.18 -20.99
N GLY A 18 -8.66 10.50 -21.15
CA GLY A 18 -7.88 11.08 -22.23
C GLY A 18 -6.39 10.75 -22.09
N HIS A 19 -5.84 10.89 -20.88
CA HIS A 19 -4.47 10.52 -20.57
C HIS A 19 -4.24 9.01 -20.70
N TRP A 20 -5.16 8.18 -20.22
CA TRP A 20 -5.08 6.72 -20.28
C TRP A 20 -4.91 6.20 -21.72
N LYS A 21 -5.63 6.82 -22.65
CA LYS A 21 -5.54 6.50 -24.08
C LYS A 21 -4.21 6.94 -24.70
N SER A 22 -3.56 7.99 -24.19
CA SER A 22 -2.28 8.47 -24.71
C SER A 22 -1.07 7.72 -24.17
N LEU A 23 -1.22 6.97 -23.07
CA LEU A 23 -0.18 6.08 -22.55
C LEU A 23 0.20 5.01 -23.58
N ASN A 24 1.43 4.48 -23.48
CA ASN A 24 1.80 3.29 -24.23
C ASN A 24 1.37 2.00 -23.50
N ASP A 25 1.45 0.85 -24.17
CA ASP A 25 1.01 -0.43 -23.61
C ASP A 25 1.79 -0.85 -22.35
N LYS A 26 3.09 -0.50 -22.28
CA LYS A 26 3.93 -0.81 -21.11
C LYS A 26 3.50 0.00 -19.89
N GLU A 27 3.20 1.29 -20.09
CA GLU A 27 2.69 2.17 -19.04
C GLU A 27 1.32 1.75 -18.56
N ARG A 28 0.40 1.43 -19.49
CA ARG A 28 -0.92 0.90 -19.12
C ARG A 28 -0.79 -0.41 -18.36
N HIS A 29 0.01 -1.35 -18.84
CA HIS A 29 0.23 -2.62 -18.16
C HIS A 29 0.79 -2.41 -16.74
N PHE A 30 1.77 -1.53 -16.59
CA PHE A 30 2.33 -1.19 -15.29
C PHE A 30 1.26 -0.65 -14.34
N LEU A 31 0.47 0.34 -14.77
CA LEU A 31 -0.57 0.94 -13.93
C LEU A 31 -1.70 -0.04 -13.60
N LYS A 32 -2.11 -0.90 -14.54
CA LYS A 32 -3.11 -1.96 -14.26
C LYS A 32 -2.66 -2.86 -13.11
N MET A 33 -1.41 -3.31 -13.16
CA MET A 33 -0.86 -4.20 -12.15
C MET A 33 -0.69 -3.52 -10.79
N ILE A 34 -0.33 -2.24 -10.75
CA ILE A 34 -0.30 -1.46 -9.51
C ILE A 34 -1.71 -1.31 -8.91
N LEU A 35 -2.71 -0.97 -9.72
CA LEU A 35 -4.10 -0.85 -9.24
C LEU A 35 -4.66 -2.19 -8.75
N ALA A 36 -4.35 -3.29 -9.44
CA ALA A 36 -4.71 -4.64 -9.00
C ALA A 36 -4.06 -5.00 -7.66
N PHE A 37 -2.79 -4.62 -7.46
CA PHE A 37 -2.11 -4.81 -6.18
C PHE A 37 -2.80 -4.03 -5.05
N PHE A 38 -3.11 -2.76 -5.28
CA PHE A 38 -3.76 -1.92 -4.27
C PHE A 38 -5.16 -2.43 -3.92
N ALA A 39 -6.01 -2.71 -4.92
CA ALA A 39 -7.36 -3.21 -4.70
C ALA A 39 -7.39 -4.53 -3.89
N ALA A 40 -6.38 -5.37 -4.03
CA ALA A 40 -6.25 -6.60 -3.24
C ALA A 40 -5.67 -6.38 -1.84
N SER A 41 -4.84 -5.34 -1.64
CA SER A 41 -4.06 -5.16 -0.41
C SER A 41 -4.85 -4.46 0.69
N ASP A 42 -5.67 -3.47 0.37
CA ASP A 42 -6.43 -2.71 1.38
C ASP A 42 -7.43 -3.59 2.12
N GLY A 43 -8.02 -4.58 1.44
CA GLY A 43 -8.88 -5.60 2.07
C GLY A 43 -8.16 -6.39 3.18
N ILE A 44 -6.88 -6.70 2.97
CA ILE A 44 -6.03 -7.42 3.93
C ILE A 44 -5.73 -6.53 5.15
N VAL A 45 -5.44 -5.24 4.92
CA VAL A 45 -5.23 -4.24 5.97
C VAL A 45 -6.49 -4.06 6.83
N LEU A 46 -7.65 -3.89 6.19
CA LEU A 46 -8.96 -3.78 6.83
C LEU A 46 -9.24 -4.96 7.76
N GLU A 47 -8.99 -6.19 7.28
CA GLU A 47 -9.20 -7.41 8.07
C GLU A 47 -8.33 -7.42 9.34
N ASN A 48 -7.06 -7.03 9.22
CA ASN A 48 -6.15 -6.97 10.36
C ASN A 48 -6.61 -5.96 11.42
N ILE A 49 -6.97 -4.75 10.98
CA ILE A 49 -7.41 -3.69 11.90
C ILE A 49 -8.71 -4.10 12.59
N GLY A 50 -9.70 -4.52 11.80
CA GLY A 50 -11.04 -4.87 12.26
C GLY A 50 -11.06 -6.06 13.21
N MET A 51 -10.38 -7.15 12.84
CA MET A 51 -10.44 -8.39 13.63
C MET A 51 -9.44 -8.41 14.78
N ARG A 52 -8.28 -7.75 14.63
CA ARG A 52 -7.18 -7.88 15.60
C ARG A 52 -6.88 -6.60 16.35
N PHE A 53 -6.43 -5.55 15.69
CA PHE A 53 -5.89 -4.40 16.42
C PHE A 53 -6.95 -3.65 17.22
N LEU A 54 -8.17 -3.53 16.69
CA LEU A 54 -9.31 -2.98 17.42
C LEU A 54 -9.78 -3.88 18.58
N SER A 55 -9.47 -5.17 18.61
CA SER A 55 -9.83 -6.05 19.74
C SER A 55 -8.71 -6.13 20.78
N GLU A 56 -7.45 -6.09 20.36
CA GLU A 56 -6.28 -6.17 21.23
C GLU A 56 -5.99 -4.84 21.96
N VAL A 57 -6.12 -3.69 21.28
CA VAL A 57 -5.79 -2.38 21.86
C VAL A 57 -6.96 -1.81 22.67
N GLN A 58 -6.68 -1.52 23.95
CA GLN A 58 -7.68 -1.02 24.91
C GLN A 58 -7.64 0.50 25.12
N LEU A 59 -6.56 1.18 24.71
CA LEU A 59 -6.43 2.63 24.86
C LEU A 59 -7.48 3.36 24.00
N PRO A 60 -8.37 4.19 24.59
CA PRO A 60 -9.42 4.86 23.84
C PRO A 60 -8.92 5.70 22.67
N GLU A 61 -7.80 6.40 22.84
CA GLU A 61 -7.19 7.26 21.82
C GLU A 61 -6.70 6.43 20.63
N ALA A 62 -6.06 5.30 20.89
CA ALA A 62 -5.59 4.39 19.84
C ALA A 62 -6.75 3.71 19.12
N ARG A 63 -7.83 3.36 19.84
CA ARG A 63 -9.06 2.82 19.25
C ARG A 63 -9.74 3.84 18.35
N ALA A 64 -9.78 5.11 18.76
CA ALA A 64 -10.32 6.19 17.94
C ALA A 64 -9.50 6.38 16.66
N ALA A 65 -8.17 6.34 16.75
CA ALA A 65 -7.28 6.39 15.60
C ALA A 65 -7.49 5.21 14.65
N TYR A 66 -7.56 3.97 15.16
CA TYR A 66 -7.86 2.80 14.33
C TYR A 66 -9.27 2.83 13.73
N GLY A 67 -10.26 3.37 14.42
CA GLY A 67 -11.60 3.56 13.87
C GLY A 67 -11.60 4.52 12.67
N PHE A 68 -10.83 5.60 12.75
CA PHE A 68 -10.64 6.52 11.64
C PHE A 68 -9.83 5.89 10.50
N GLN A 69 -8.74 5.19 10.81
CA GLN A 69 -7.96 4.44 9.82
C GLN A 69 -8.86 3.46 9.06
N LEU A 70 -9.64 2.63 9.76
CA LEU A 70 -10.56 1.67 9.14
C LEU A 70 -11.55 2.35 8.19
N MET A 71 -12.06 3.53 8.55
CA MET A 71 -12.92 4.31 7.67
C MET A 71 -12.16 4.80 6.43
N MET A 72 -10.95 5.34 6.58
CA MET A 72 -10.14 5.81 5.46
C MET A 72 -9.72 4.67 4.52
N GLU A 73 -9.38 3.48 5.03
CA GLU A 73 -9.07 2.31 4.20
C GLU A 73 -10.24 1.87 3.30
N ASN A 74 -11.49 2.07 3.76
CA ASN A 74 -12.65 1.84 2.92
C ASN A 74 -12.76 2.89 1.80
N VAL A 75 -12.40 4.15 2.07
CA VAL A 75 -12.30 5.20 1.03
C VAL A 75 -11.18 4.87 0.05
N HIS A 76 -10.03 4.37 0.50
CA HIS A 76 -8.93 3.93 -0.37
C HIS A 76 -9.41 2.81 -1.32
N SER A 77 -10.06 1.78 -0.76
CA SER A 77 -10.63 0.66 -1.51
C SER A 77 -11.64 1.10 -2.58
N GLU A 78 -12.52 2.05 -2.24
CA GLU A 78 -13.47 2.66 -3.17
C GLU A 78 -12.75 3.38 -4.32
N VAL A 79 -11.73 4.18 -4.00
CA VAL A 79 -10.96 4.93 -4.99
C VAL A 79 -10.22 4.02 -5.95
N TYR A 80 -9.54 2.97 -5.46
CA TYR A 80 -8.89 2.00 -6.34
C TYR A 80 -9.89 1.29 -7.25
N SER A 81 -11.06 0.94 -6.73
CA SER A 81 -12.14 0.35 -7.52
C SER A 81 -12.65 1.32 -8.60
N LEU A 82 -12.83 2.59 -8.27
CA LEU A 82 -13.25 3.64 -9.20
C LEU A 82 -12.19 3.89 -10.29
N LEU A 83 -10.91 3.90 -9.94
CA LEU A 83 -9.81 4.02 -10.89
C LEU A 83 -9.79 2.84 -11.88
N ILE A 84 -9.91 1.61 -11.39
CA ILE A 84 -10.02 0.41 -12.24
C ILE A 84 -11.24 0.52 -13.17
N ASP A 85 -12.42 0.84 -12.65
CA ASP A 85 -13.65 0.95 -13.44
C ASP A 85 -13.55 2.06 -14.51
N THR A 86 -12.90 3.17 -14.16
CA THR A 86 -12.69 4.29 -15.08
C THR A 86 -11.78 3.90 -16.24
N TYR A 87 -10.67 3.19 -15.97
CA TYR A 87 -9.63 2.91 -16.98
C TYR A 87 -9.87 1.62 -17.77
N ILE A 88 -10.51 0.62 -17.15
CA ILE A 88 -10.62 -0.74 -17.68
C ILE A 88 -12.06 -1.01 -18.07
N LYS A 89 -12.33 -0.92 -19.38
CA LYS A 89 -13.67 -1.14 -19.95
C LYS A 89 -13.95 -2.59 -20.34
N ASP A 90 -12.92 -3.42 -20.45
CA ASP A 90 -13.11 -4.85 -20.68
C ASP A 90 -13.43 -5.55 -19.36
N GLU A 91 -14.63 -6.13 -19.27
CA GLU A 91 -15.12 -6.78 -18.04
C GLU A 91 -14.30 -8.01 -17.64
N LYS A 92 -13.72 -8.73 -18.60
CA LYS A 92 -12.87 -9.90 -18.29
C LYS A 92 -11.55 -9.45 -17.67
N GLU A 93 -10.93 -8.42 -18.24
CA GLU A 93 -9.73 -7.81 -17.69
C GLU A 93 -10.01 -7.23 -16.31
N LYS A 94 -11.12 -6.51 -16.14
CA LYS A 94 -11.55 -5.98 -14.83
C LYS A 94 -11.68 -7.09 -13.79
N SER A 95 -12.36 -8.19 -14.13
CA SER A 95 -12.49 -9.34 -13.23
C SER A 95 -11.14 -9.94 -12.85
N LYS A 96 -10.19 -10.04 -13.78
CA LYS A 96 -8.83 -10.51 -13.47
C LYS A 96 -8.09 -9.58 -12.50
N LEU A 97 -8.25 -8.26 -12.65
CA LEU A 97 -7.61 -7.29 -11.76
C LEU A 97 -8.20 -7.33 -10.35
N PHE A 98 -9.50 -7.57 -10.20
CA PHE A 98 -10.12 -7.76 -8.87
C PHE A 98 -9.75 -9.11 -8.24
N ASN A 99 -9.50 -10.14 -9.05
CA ASN A 99 -9.02 -11.46 -8.59
C ASN A 99 -7.49 -11.55 -8.57
N ALA A 100 -6.81 -10.44 -8.29
CA ALA A 100 -5.36 -10.32 -8.44
C ALA A 100 -4.54 -11.34 -7.64
N LEU A 101 -5.04 -11.75 -6.47
CA LEU A 101 -4.39 -12.76 -5.62
C LEU A 101 -4.31 -14.13 -6.27
N GLU A 102 -5.26 -14.47 -7.14
CA GLU A 102 -5.32 -15.74 -7.85
C GLU A 102 -4.61 -15.65 -9.21
N GLU A 103 -4.71 -14.50 -9.87
CA GLU A 103 -4.22 -14.29 -11.23
C GLU A 103 -2.73 -13.87 -11.29
N PHE A 104 -2.20 -13.21 -10.26
CA PHE A 104 -0.86 -12.61 -10.28
C PHE A 104 0.04 -13.08 -9.14
N PRO A 105 0.99 -14.00 -9.40
CA PRO A 105 1.88 -14.55 -8.37
C PRO A 105 2.69 -13.50 -7.60
N CYS A 106 3.06 -12.39 -8.24
CA CYS A 106 3.83 -11.33 -7.60
C CYS A 106 3.02 -10.53 -6.58
N ILE A 107 1.70 -10.39 -6.80
CA ILE A 107 0.77 -9.78 -5.84
C ILE A 107 0.49 -10.79 -4.72
N LYS A 108 0.26 -12.05 -5.09
CA LYS A 108 0.05 -13.14 -4.13
C LYS A 108 1.18 -13.25 -3.11
N LYS A 109 2.45 -13.14 -3.53
CA LYS A 109 3.60 -13.24 -2.61
C LYS A 109 3.56 -12.18 -1.49
N LYS A 110 3.19 -10.93 -1.82
CA LYS A 110 3.05 -9.85 -0.84
C LYS A 110 1.86 -10.09 0.09
N ALA A 111 0.72 -10.48 -0.49
CA ALA A 111 -0.48 -10.82 0.27
C ALA A 111 -0.24 -11.99 1.24
N ASP A 112 0.37 -13.08 0.78
CA ASP A 112 0.68 -14.26 1.60
C ASP A 112 1.61 -13.88 2.78
N TRP A 113 2.56 -12.96 2.58
CA TRP A 113 3.39 -12.44 3.67
C TRP A 113 2.58 -11.64 4.69
N SER A 114 1.68 -10.77 4.23
CA SER A 114 0.80 -9.98 5.12
C SER A 114 -0.18 -10.87 5.89
N ILE A 115 -0.88 -11.76 5.20
CA ILE A 115 -1.87 -12.69 5.77
C ILE A 115 -1.23 -13.57 6.84
N LYS A 116 0.00 -14.05 6.62
CA LYS A 116 0.77 -14.80 7.63
C LYS A 116 0.80 -14.06 8.97
N TRP A 117 1.03 -12.74 8.99
CA TRP A 117 1.11 -11.97 10.23
C TRP A 117 -0.26 -11.70 10.87
N ILE A 118 -1.31 -11.64 10.05
CA ILE A 118 -2.70 -11.51 10.53
C ILE A 118 -3.13 -12.80 11.21
N GLU A 119 -2.93 -13.95 10.57
CA GLU A 119 -3.37 -15.25 11.07
C GLU A 119 -2.47 -15.80 12.19
N ASP A 120 -1.25 -15.28 12.36
CA ASP A 120 -0.31 -15.79 13.35
C ASP A 120 -0.76 -15.52 14.80
N LYS A 121 -1.15 -16.60 15.46
CA LYS A 121 -1.55 -16.64 16.88
C LYS A 121 -0.38 -16.79 17.84
N ARG A 122 0.83 -17.11 17.36
CA ARG A 122 2.03 -17.33 18.18
C ARG A 122 2.88 -16.07 18.33
N SER A 123 2.95 -15.24 17.30
CA SER A 123 3.69 -13.98 17.38
C SER A 123 3.12 -13.02 18.41
N SER A 124 3.99 -12.19 19.00
CA SER A 124 3.57 -11.13 19.92
C SER A 124 2.90 -9.98 19.16
N PHE A 125 2.10 -9.18 19.88
CA PHE A 125 1.56 -7.93 19.34
C PHE A 125 2.67 -7.02 18.79
N ALA A 126 3.81 -6.93 19.49
CA ALA A 126 4.96 -6.14 19.04
C ALA A 126 5.51 -6.58 17.68
N ALA A 127 5.59 -7.90 17.42
CA ALA A 127 6.04 -8.42 16.14
C ALA A 127 5.03 -8.15 15.02
N ARG A 128 3.73 -8.35 15.29
CA ARG A 128 2.66 -8.04 14.32
C ARG A 128 2.57 -6.56 14.00
N LEU A 129 2.78 -5.68 15.00
CA LEU A 129 2.76 -4.24 14.80
C LEU A 129 3.91 -3.77 13.89
N VAL A 130 5.11 -4.35 14.05
CA VAL A 130 6.25 -4.09 13.14
C VAL A 130 5.96 -4.60 11.74
N ALA A 131 5.38 -5.80 11.61
CA ALA A 131 4.99 -6.34 10.31
C ALA A 131 3.93 -5.47 9.64
N PHE A 132 2.94 -4.99 10.39
CA PHE A 132 1.92 -4.07 9.90
C PHE A 132 2.52 -2.75 9.41
N ALA A 133 3.45 -2.16 10.17
CA ALA A 133 4.18 -0.97 9.71
C ALA A 133 4.98 -1.21 8.41
N CYS A 134 5.43 -2.44 8.14
CA CYS A 134 6.04 -2.79 6.86
C CYS A 134 5.01 -2.89 5.72
N VAL A 135 3.80 -3.36 6.01
CA VAL A 135 2.71 -3.38 5.02
C VAL A 135 2.39 -1.95 4.59
N GLU A 136 1.96 -1.09 5.52
CA GLU A 136 1.61 0.32 5.25
C GLU A 136 2.79 1.11 4.67
N GLY A 137 3.98 0.95 5.25
CA GLY A 137 5.12 1.83 4.96
C GLY A 137 6.04 1.37 3.83
N ILE A 138 6.26 0.06 3.67
CA ILE A 138 7.23 -0.49 2.71
C ILE A 138 6.52 -1.07 1.49
N PHE A 139 5.48 -1.90 1.67
CA PHE A 139 4.83 -2.58 0.55
C PHE A 139 4.09 -1.65 -0.40
N PHE A 140 3.68 -0.45 0.02
CA PHE A 140 3.10 0.52 -0.91
C PHE A 140 4.14 1.48 -1.50
N SER A 141 5.35 1.53 -0.93
CA SER A 141 6.33 2.59 -1.21
C SER A 141 6.78 2.66 -2.68
N GLY A 142 7.10 1.53 -3.31
CA GLY A 142 7.55 1.50 -4.70
C GLY A 142 6.43 1.89 -5.67
N ALA A 143 5.20 1.47 -5.38
CA ALA A 143 4.02 1.83 -6.14
C ALA A 143 3.71 3.34 -6.05
N PHE A 144 3.71 3.91 -4.84
CA PHE A 144 3.51 5.34 -4.64
C PHE A 144 4.59 6.18 -5.33
N CYS A 145 5.86 5.79 -5.20
CA CYS A 145 6.96 6.45 -5.89
C CYS A 145 6.77 6.42 -7.42
N SER A 146 6.30 5.30 -7.95
CA SER A 146 6.03 5.12 -9.37
C SER A 146 4.88 6.00 -9.88
N ILE A 147 3.85 6.23 -9.08
CA ILE A 147 2.75 7.14 -9.44
C ILE A 147 3.20 8.61 -9.33
N TYR A 148 4.01 8.97 -8.33
CA TYR A 148 4.65 10.28 -8.28
C TYR A 148 5.56 10.54 -9.50
N TRP A 149 6.18 9.50 -10.06
CA TRP A 149 6.90 9.61 -11.32
C TRP A 149 5.97 9.94 -12.50
N MET A 150 4.76 9.37 -12.55
CA MET A 150 3.74 9.75 -13.53
C MET A 150 3.30 11.21 -13.36
N LYS A 151 3.15 11.67 -12.11
CA LYS A 151 2.87 13.07 -11.79
C LYS A 151 3.94 14.01 -12.33
N LYS A 152 5.22 13.68 -12.11
CA LYS A 152 6.36 14.46 -12.64
C LYS A 152 6.33 14.59 -14.16
N ARG A 153 5.77 13.61 -14.86
CA ARG A 153 5.59 13.61 -16.31
C ARG A 153 4.31 14.31 -16.79
N GLY A 154 3.48 14.82 -15.87
CA GLY A 154 2.20 15.47 -16.19
C GLY A 154 1.12 14.51 -16.67
N LEU A 155 1.14 13.25 -16.22
CA LEU A 155 0.23 12.20 -16.66
C LEU A 155 -0.76 11.80 -15.55
N MET A 156 -1.97 11.38 -15.95
CA MET A 156 -3.00 10.79 -15.08
C MET A 156 -3.33 11.68 -13.85
N PRO A 157 -3.81 12.92 -14.03
CA PRO A 157 -3.98 13.87 -12.94
C PRO A 157 -4.85 13.34 -11.80
N GLY A 158 -5.94 12.65 -12.10
CA GLY A 158 -6.83 12.01 -11.12
C GLY A 158 -6.14 10.91 -10.31
N LEU A 159 -5.48 9.96 -10.98
CA LEU A 159 -4.65 8.93 -10.33
C LEU A 159 -3.57 9.54 -9.43
N THR A 160 -2.89 10.59 -9.89
CA THR A 160 -1.79 11.17 -9.14
C THR A 160 -2.27 11.97 -7.93
N PHE A 161 -3.42 12.64 -8.05
CA PHE A 161 -4.04 13.35 -6.94
C PHE A 161 -4.54 12.39 -5.87
N SER A 162 -5.21 11.30 -6.26
CA SER A 162 -5.64 10.28 -5.30
C SER A 162 -4.45 9.64 -4.58
N ASN A 163 -3.37 9.35 -5.31
CA ASN A 163 -2.13 8.83 -4.73
C ASN A 163 -1.51 9.78 -3.70
N GLU A 164 -1.63 11.09 -3.85
CA GLU A 164 -1.15 12.05 -2.84
C GLU A 164 -1.94 11.96 -1.54
N LEU A 165 -3.26 11.81 -1.64
CA LEU A 165 -4.13 11.68 -0.47
C LEU A 165 -3.87 10.36 0.25
N ILE A 166 -3.86 9.26 -0.50
CA ILE A 166 -3.66 7.92 0.07
C ILE A 166 -2.25 7.78 0.67
N SER A 167 -1.20 8.18 -0.05
CA SER A 167 0.17 8.04 0.47
C SER A 167 0.45 8.92 1.70
N ARG A 168 -0.28 10.05 1.86
CA ARG A 168 -0.26 10.83 3.11
C ARG A 168 -0.89 10.04 4.25
N ASP A 169 -2.01 9.37 3.99
CA ASP A 169 -2.74 8.59 4.99
C ASP A 169 -1.92 7.37 5.43
N GLU A 170 -1.35 6.61 4.48
CA GLU A 170 -0.41 5.51 4.77
C GLU A 170 0.81 5.95 5.60
N GLY A 171 1.30 7.18 5.35
CA GLY A 171 2.35 7.79 6.16
C GLY A 171 1.91 7.95 7.62
N MET A 172 0.70 8.47 7.84
CA MET A 172 0.14 8.62 9.19
C MET A 172 -0.16 7.27 9.86
N HIS A 173 -0.61 6.26 9.11
CA HIS A 173 -0.85 4.92 9.64
C HIS A 173 0.46 4.26 10.08
N THR A 174 1.52 4.40 9.28
CA THR A 174 2.87 3.94 9.62
C THR A 174 3.39 4.64 10.88
N ASP A 175 3.21 5.97 10.98
CA ASP A 175 3.61 6.75 12.15
C ASP A 175 2.83 6.33 13.41
N LEU A 176 1.54 6.03 13.29
CA LEU A 176 0.72 5.50 14.38
C LEU A 176 1.26 4.15 14.86
N ALA A 177 1.60 3.24 13.95
CA ALA A 177 2.19 1.94 14.30
C ALA A 177 3.52 2.12 15.05
N CYS A 178 4.38 3.04 14.58
CA CYS A 178 5.64 3.37 15.25
C CYS A 178 5.42 3.99 16.64
N LEU A 179 4.46 4.89 16.78
CA LEU A 179 4.10 5.51 18.05
C LEU A 179 3.62 4.46 19.05
N LEU A 180 2.71 3.57 18.64
CA LEU A 180 2.24 2.47 19.48
C LEU A 180 3.38 1.53 19.88
N PHE A 181 4.29 1.20 18.96
CA PHE A 181 5.46 0.40 19.25
C PHE A 181 6.37 1.07 20.29
N SER A 182 6.58 2.39 20.17
CA SER A 182 7.38 3.17 21.13
C SER A 182 6.81 3.11 22.56
N LYS A 183 5.49 3.01 22.69
CA LYS A 183 4.75 2.94 23.96
C LYS A 183 4.70 1.54 24.58
N LEU A 184 5.15 0.50 23.86
CA LEU A 184 5.21 -0.85 24.42
C LEU A 184 6.28 -0.96 25.52
N ASN A 185 5.91 -1.59 26.63
CA ASN A 185 6.84 -1.96 27.70
C ASN A 185 7.79 -3.07 27.23
N ASN A 186 7.21 -4.14 26.66
CA ASN A 186 7.94 -5.29 26.14
C ASN A 186 8.12 -5.15 24.62
N LYS A 187 9.16 -4.43 24.21
CA LYS A 187 9.49 -4.23 22.80
C LYS A 187 10.13 -5.47 22.20
N LEU A 188 9.96 -5.64 20.89
CA LEU A 188 10.66 -6.67 20.12
C LEU A 188 12.16 -6.37 20.11
N ASN A 189 12.99 -7.41 20.11
CA ASN A 189 14.44 -7.20 20.03
C ASN A 189 14.82 -6.55 18.68
N LYS A 190 15.84 -5.69 18.68
CA LYS A 190 16.24 -4.93 17.48
C LYS A 190 16.62 -5.81 16.30
N GLN A 191 17.19 -6.99 16.58
CA GLN A 191 17.58 -7.94 15.54
C GLN A 191 16.35 -8.48 14.80
N LYS A 192 15.29 -8.81 15.52
CA LYS A 192 14.06 -9.35 14.98
C LYS A 192 13.25 -8.29 14.22
N VAL A 193 13.26 -7.04 14.70
CA VAL A 193 12.72 -5.90 13.94
C VAL A 193 13.41 -5.79 12.58
N ARG A 194 14.75 -5.84 12.56
CA ARG A 194 15.53 -5.79 11.31
C ARG A 194 15.26 -6.97 10.40
N GLU A 195 15.05 -8.18 10.94
CA GLU A 195 14.69 -9.35 10.14
C GLU A 195 13.37 -9.14 9.41
N ILE A 196 12.31 -8.71 10.12
CA ILE A 196 10.99 -8.46 9.54
C ILE A 196 11.07 -7.39 8.45
N ILE A 197 11.75 -6.27 8.72
CA ILE A 197 11.91 -5.17 7.76
C ILE A 197 12.73 -5.62 6.54
N LYS A 198 13.81 -6.37 6.73
CA LYS A 198 14.61 -6.90 5.61
C LYS A 198 13.82 -7.83 4.71
N GLU A 199 13.00 -8.71 5.29
CA GLU A 199 12.10 -9.56 4.51
C GLU A 199 11.15 -8.71 3.64
N ALA A 200 10.54 -7.68 4.23
CA ALA A 200 9.64 -6.79 3.50
C ALA A 200 10.35 -6.03 2.36
N VAL A 201 11.56 -5.51 2.61
CA VAL A 201 12.39 -4.83 1.60
C VAL A 201 12.73 -5.74 0.42
N VAL A 202 13.10 -7.00 0.69
CA VAL A 202 13.43 -7.96 -0.37
C VAL A 202 12.21 -8.22 -1.25
N ILE A 203 11.05 -8.46 -0.63
CA ILE A 203 9.79 -8.70 -1.35
C ILE A 203 9.40 -7.48 -2.19
N GLU A 204 9.50 -6.27 -1.64
CA GLU A 204 9.12 -5.06 -2.35
C GLU A 204 10.04 -4.77 -3.55
N LYS A 205 11.35 -4.98 -3.38
CA LYS A 205 12.30 -4.85 -4.48
C LYS A 205 12.02 -5.85 -5.59
N GLU A 206 11.81 -7.11 -5.26
CA GLU A 206 11.45 -8.14 -6.23
C GLU A 206 10.17 -7.75 -6.98
N PHE A 207 9.16 -7.27 -6.26
CA PHE A 207 7.91 -6.82 -6.86
C PHE A 207 8.12 -5.70 -7.88
N ILE A 208 8.74 -4.58 -7.50
CA ILE A 208 8.78 -3.37 -8.36
C ILE A 208 9.96 -3.31 -9.33
N CYS A 209 11.01 -4.12 -9.12
CA CYS A 209 12.19 -4.14 -9.98
C CYS A 209 12.20 -5.34 -10.94
N GLU A 210 11.58 -6.46 -10.57
CA GLU A 210 11.65 -7.71 -11.33
C GLU A 210 10.28 -8.17 -11.84
N ALA A 211 9.30 -8.37 -10.96
CA ALA A 211 8.00 -8.90 -11.35
C ALA A 211 7.14 -7.88 -12.09
N LEU A 212 7.15 -6.64 -11.64
CA LEU A 212 6.53 -5.49 -12.29
C LEU A 212 7.58 -4.38 -12.49
N PRO A 213 8.50 -4.53 -13.46
CA PRO A 213 9.64 -3.65 -13.57
C PRO A 213 9.26 -2.17 -13.76
N CYS A 214 9.65 -1.30 -12.83
CA CYS A 214 9.47 0.16 -12.96
C CYS A 214 10.12 0.77 -14.21
N LYS A 215 11.03 0.05 -14.89
CA LYS A 215 11.55 0.41 -16.21
C LYS A 215 10.44 0.53 -17.28
N LEU A 216 9.29 -0.12 -17.09
CA LEU A 216 8.14 -0.05 -18.00
C LEU A 216 7.58 1.38 -18.12
N ILE A 217 7.74 2.20 -17.08
CA ILE A 217 7.37 3.63 -17.04
C ILE A 217 8.58 4.57 -17.14
N GLY A 218 9.76 4.03 -17.45
CA GLY A 218 11.00 4.80 -17.61
C GLY A 218 11.78 5.10 -16.34
N MET A 219 11.51 4.40 -15.22
CA MET A 219 12.29 4.55 -13.99
C MET A 219 13.53 3.64 -13.96
N ASN A 220 14.52 4.01 -13.15
CA ASN A 220 15.73 3.23 -12.94
C ASN A 220 15.57 2.27 -11.75
N ALA A 221 15.65 0.96 -12.01
CA ALA A 221 15.48 -0.07 -10.98
C ALA A 221 16.49 0.02 -9.83
N LYS A 222 17.73 0.48 -10.07
CA LYS A 222 18.73 0.65 -8.99
C LYS A 222 18.33 1.78 -8.04
N LEU A 223 17.83 2.89 -8.59
CA LEU A 223 17.34 4.01 -7.78
C LEU A 223 16.04 3.65 -7.05
N MET A 224 15.16 2.87 -7.67
CA MET A 224 13.97 2.35 -7.01
C MET A 224 14.33 1.44 -5.84
N ALA A 225 15.28 0.52 -6.02
CA ALA A 225 15.76 -0.34 -4.95
C ALA A 225 16.39 0.46 -3.79
N GLN A 226 17.18 1.49 -4.11
CA GLN A 226 17.75 2.40 -3.10
C GLN A 226 16.66 3.20 -2.38
N TYR A 227 15.61 3.64 -3.09
CA TYR A 227 14.48 4.33 -2.48
C TYR A 227 13.74 3.43 -1.47
N ILE A 228 13.53 2.15 -1.78
CA ILE A 228 12.92 1.18 -0.85
C ILE A 228 13.81 0.99 0.40
N GLU A 229 15.14 0.90 0.22
CA GLU A 229 16.07 0.85 1.36
C GLU A 229 15.98 2.11 2.23
N PHE A 230 15.94 3.28 1.60
CA PHE A 230 15.78 4.55 2.31
C PHE A 230 14.48 4.60 3.13
N VAL A 231 13.36 4.13 2.56
CA VAL A 231 12.07 4.06 3.29
C VAL A 231 12.18 3.11 4.49
N ALA A 232 12.83 1.96 4.33
CA ALA A 232 13.04 1.02 5.41
C ALA A 232 13.99 1.54 6.50
N ASP A 233 15.06 2.24 6.12
CA ASP A 233 15.97 2.90 7.08
C ASP A 233 15.23 3.99 7.86
N ARG A 234 14.35 4.76 7.20
CA ARG A 234 13.50 5.74 7.88
C ARG A 234 12.55 5.08 8.89
N LEU A 235 12.01 3.91 8.58
CA LEU A 235 11.13 3.15 9.48
C LEU A 235 11.90 2.58 10.71
N LEU A 236 13.21 2.37 10.58
CA LEU A 236 14.05 1.83 11.66
C LEU A 236 14.48 2.85 12.73
N VAL A 237 14.37 4.16 12.43
CA VAL A 237 14.90 5.25 13.27
C VAL A 237 13.90 5.72 14.31
#